data_AF-A0A1G7XL44-F1
#
_entry.id   AF-A0A1G7XL44-F1
#
_cell.length_a   1.000
_cell.length_b   1.000
_cell.length_c   1.000
_cell.angle_alpha   90.00
_cell.angle_beta   90.00
_cell.angle_gamma   90.00
#
_symmetry.space_group_name_H-M   'P 1'
#
loop_
_entity.id
_entity.type
_entity.pdbx_description
1 polymer ?
#
loop_
_entity_poly.entity_id
_entity_poly.type
_entity_poly.pdbx_seq_one_letter_code
_entity_poly.pdbx_strand_id
1 'polypeptide(L)'
;MKPQNAPQIIPKFIPVITGFLLAGCASMPVPITQRVDVPVPVPCVKAADVPKRPDYAAEKLTPTASDGEKVLALASDWPRGRKYEAQLEAVIAGCR
;
A
#
# COMPACT_ATOMS: atom_id res chain seq x y z
N MET A 1 -56.34 -56.75 -18.58
CA MET A 1 -55.07 -56.11 -18.17
C MET A 1 -55.37 -54.66 -17.80
N LYS A 2 -55.09 -54.26 -16.56
CA LYS A 2 -55.52 -52.98 -15.96
C LYS A 2 -54.36 -51.98 -16.05
N PRO A 3 -54.50 -50.82 -16.73
CA PRO A 3 -53.46 -49.80 -16.70
C PRO A 3 -53.43 -49.18 -15.31
N GLN A 4 -52.28 -49.31 -14.64
CA GLN A 4 -52.03 -48.70 -13.34
C GLN A 4 -51.99 -47.18 -13.50
N ASN A 5 -52.79 -46.52 -12.66
CA ASN A 5 -52.87 -45.08 -12.52
C ASN A 5 -51.48 -44.51 -12.22
N ALA A 6 -50.92 -43.75 -13.16
CA ALA A 6 -49.83 -42.84 -12.86
C ALA A 6 -50.32 -41.85 -11.78
N PRO A 7 -49.62 -41.66 -10.65
CA PRO A 7 -50.02 -40.67 -9.68
C PRO A 7 -49.93 -39.28 -10.31
N GLN A 8 -51.09 -38.71 -10.63
CA GLN A 8 -51.33 -37.35 -11.17
C GLN A 8 -50.87 -36.21 -10.23
N ILE A 9 -50.04 -36.54 -9.24
CA ILE A 9 -49.59 -35.69 -8.15
C ILE A 9 -48.37 -34.87 -8.60
N ILE A 10 -47.58 -35.38 -9.54
CA ILE A 10 -46.31 -34.79 -10.01
C ILE A 10 -46.46 -33.43 -10.75
N PRO A 11 -47.41 -33.21 -11.68
CA PRO A 11 -47.42 -31.98 -12.50
C PRO A 11 -47.83 -30.71 -11.74
N LYS A 12 -48.47 -30.84 -10.57
CA LYS A 12 -48.95 -29.70 -9.77
C LYS A 12 -47.91 -29.12 -8.82
N PHE A 13 -46.90 -29.90 -8.42
CA PHE A 13 -45.87 -29.45 -7.48
C PHE A 13 -44.67 -28.80 -8.17
N ILE A 14 -44.45 -29.05 -9.46
CA ILE A 14 -43.37 -28.42 -10.23
C ILE A 14 -43.42 -26.88 -10.19
N PRO A 15 -44.56 -26.19 -10.44
CA PRO A 15 -44.58 -24.73 -10.36
C PRO A 15 -44.36 -24.20 -8.93
N VAL A 16 -44.78 -24.96 -7.92
CA VAL A 16 -44.60 -24.60 -6.50
C VAL A 16 -43.12 -24.71 -6.10
N ILE A 17 -42.46 -25.79 -6.49
CA ILE A 17 -41.04 -26.02 -6.24
C ILE A 17 -40.22 -24.94 -6.96
N THR A 18 -40.48 -24.69 -8.25
CA THR A 18 -39.82 -23.61 -8.99
C THR A 18 -40.02 -22.25 -8.33
N GLY A 19 -41.24 -21.93 -7.89
CA GLY A 19 -41.52 -20.69 -7.15
C GLY A 19 -40.70 -20.56 -5.86
N PHE A 20 -40.57 -21.64 -5.10
CA PHE A 20 -39.75 -21.68 -3.88
C PHE A 20 -38.25 -21.47 -4.15
N LEU A 21 -37.71 -22.07 -5.23
CA LEU A 21 -36.32 -21.88 -5.60
C LEU A 21 -36.03 -20.43 -6.03
N LEU A 22 -36.95 -19.77 -6.75
CA LEU A 22 -36.78 -18.38 -7.17
C LEU A 22 -36.96 -17.38 -6.02
N ALA A 23 -37.81 -17.69 -5.04
CA ALA A 23 -38.00 -16.86 -3.85
C ALA A 23 -36.71 -16.73 -3.02
N GLY A 24 -35.82 -17.74 -3.06
CA GLY A 24 -34.50 -17.68 -2.43
C GLY A 24 -33.57 -16.63 -3.05
N CYS A 25 -33.58 -16.47 -4.39
CA CYS A 25 -32.77 -15.45 -5.06
C CYS A 25 -33.31 -14.03 -4.83
N ALA A 26 -34.64 -13.85 -4.74
CA ALA A 26 -35.25 -12.54 -4.50
C ALA A 26 -35.18 -12.09 -3.02
N SER A 27 -34.94 -13.00 -2.09
CA SER A 27 -34.85 -12.74 -0.65
C SER A 27 -33.43 -12.53 -0.14
N MET A 28 -32.42 -12.53 -1.04
CA MET A 28 -31.05 -12.22 -0.65
C MET A 28 -30.97 -10.78 -0.13
N PRO A 29 -30.61 -10.57 1.15
CA PRO A 29 -30.39 -9.23 1.67
C PRO A 29 -29.31 -8.54 0.85
N VAL A 30 -29.51 -7.25 0.53
CA VAL A 30 -28.47 -6.45 -0.11
C VAL A 30 -27.22 -6.52 0.78
N PRO A 31 -26.05 -6.87 0.23
CA PRO A 31 -24.84 -6.95 1.03
C PRO A 31 -24.57 -5.59 1.69
N ILE A 32 -24.66 -5.58 3.03
CA ILE A 32 -24.39 -4.40 3.85
C ILE A 32 -22.87 -4.28 3.93
N THR A 33 -22.30 -3.30 3.22
CA THR A 33 -20.88 -3.00 3.33
C THR A 33 -20.66 -2.11 4.55
N GLN A 34 -19.79 -2.54 5.46
CA GLN A 34 -19.34 -1.72 6.57
C GLN A 34 -18.04 -1.01 6.17
N ARG A 35 -18.03 0.33 6.25
CA ARG A 35 -16.78 1.09 6.14
C ARG A 35 -15.98 0.87 7.42
N VAL A 36 -14.75 0.41 7.27
CA VAL A 36 -13.79 0.25 8.37
C VAL A 36 -12.56 1.07 8.04
N ASP A 37 -12.23 2.01 8.91
CA ASP A 37 -10.99 2.79 8.81
C ASP A 37 -9.86 1.99 9.48
N VAL A 38 -8.98 1.42 8.65
CA VAL A 38 -7.81 0.69 9.12
C VAL A 38 -6.65 1.67 9.25
N PRO A 39 -6.04 1.83 10.44
CA PRO A 39 -4.89 2.70 10.59
C PRO A 39 -3.72 2.14 9.77
N VAL A 40 -3.23 2.96 8.83
CA VAL A 40 -2.04 2.63 8.04
C VAL A 40 -0.83 3.24 8.74
N PRO A 41 0.22 2.46 9.04
CA PRO A 41 1.45 3.01 9.59
C PRO A 41 2.07 3.97 8.57
N VAL A 42 2.25 5.21 8.98
CA VAL A 42 2.92 6.23 8.18
C VAL A 42 4.36 6.39 8.64
N PRO A 43 5.31 6.71 7.74
CA PRO A 43 6.67 7.06 8.15
C PRO A 43 6.63 8.23 9.13
N CYS A 44 7.35 8.14 10.24
CA CYS A 44 7.45 9.25 11.17
C CYS A 44 8.16 10.45 10.53
N VAL A 45 9.25 10.18 9.80
CA VAL A 45 10.01 11.23 9.10
C VAL A 45 9.22 11.68 7.88
N LYS A 46 8.77 12.93 7.88
CA LYS A 46 8.10 13.52 6.72
C LYS A 46 9.15 13.94 5.70
N ALA A 47 8.83 13.83 4.42
CA ALA A 47 9.72 14.26 3.34
C ALA A 47 10.13 15.75 3.45
N ALA A 48 9.25 16.60 4.00
CA ALA A 48 9.54 18.01 4.23
C ALA A 48 10.58 18.27 5.33
N ASP A 49 10.76 17.32 6.26
CA ASP A 49 11.69 17.44 7.38
C ASP A 49 13.09 16.92 7.02
N VAL A 50 13.24 16.23 5.89
CA VAL A 50 14.53 15.73 5.41
C VAL A 50 15.38 16.91 4.93
N PRO A 51 16.54 17.18 5.55
CA PRO A 51 17.41 18.26 5.13
C PRO A 51 17.89 18.05 3.69
N LYS A 52 18.08 19.14 2.96
CA LYS A 52 18.63 19.07 1.60
C LYS A 52 20.07 18.57 1.64
N ARG A 53 20.39 17.54 0.85
CA ARG A 53 21.76 17.06 0.66
C ARG A 53 22.66 18.21 0.17
N PRO A 54 23.85 18.41 0.77
CA PRO A 54 24.82 19.38 0.28
C PRO A 54 25.26 19.06 -1.14
N ASP A 55 25.54 20.11 -1.89
CA ASP A 55 26.15 20.02 -3.21
C ASP A 55 27.66 19.86 -3.04
N TYR A 56 28.12 18.61 -3.03
CA TYR A 56 29.51 18.25 -2.71
C TYR A 56 30.45 18.55 -3.87
N ALA A 57 31.58 19.17 -3.58
CA ALA A 57 32.62 19.44 -4.57
C ALA A 57 33.21 18.16 -5.15
N ALA A 58 33.37 17.12 -4.32
CA ALA A 58 33.96 15.84 -4.72
C ALA A 58 33.14 15.13 -5.83
N GLU A 59 31.83 15.33 -5.87
CA GLU A 59 30.93 14.70 -6.86
C GLU A 59 31.06 15.32 -8.26
N LYS A 60 31.67 16.51 -8.36
CA LYS A 60 31.86 17.24 -9.62
C LYS A 60 33.22 16.98 -10.24
N LEU A 61 34.09 16.25 -9.56
CA LEU A 61 35.43 15.95 -10.05
C LEU A 61 35.36 14.95 -11.21
N THR A 62 36.22 15.16 -12.21
CA THR A 62 36.40 14.16 -13.26
C THR A 62 37.13 12.94 -12.70
N PRO A 63 36.98 11.74 -13.30
CA PRO A 63 37.74 10.56 -12.89
C PRO A 63 39.26 10.76 -12.97
N THR A 64 39.70 11.65 -13.88
CA THR A 64 41.10 11.99 -14.13
C THR A 64 41.64 13.12 -13.25
N ALA A 65 40.84 13.69 -12.34
CA ALA A 65 41.30 14.69 -11.39
C ALA A 65 42.49 14.16 -10.58
N SER A 66 43.45 15.04 -10.30
CA SER A 66 44.62 14.71 -9.49
C SER A 66 44.22 14.36 -8.06
N ASP A 67 45.07 13.60 -7.38
CA ASP A 67 44.82 13.25 -5.97
C ASP A 67 44.75 14.48 -5.07
N GLY A 68 45.53 15.53 -5.39
CA GLY A 68 45.46 16.81 -4.68
C GLY A 68 44.10 17.48 -4.79
N GLU A 69 43.50 17.52 -5.98
CA GLU A 69 42.16 18.07 -6.20
C GLU A 69 41.09 17.27 -5.46
N LYS A 70 41.22 15.93 -5.45
CA LYS A 70 40.32 15.04 -4.69
C LYS A 70 40.39 15.28 -3.20
N VAL A 71 41.61 15.36 -2.64
CA VAL A 71 41.83 15.63 -1.22
C VAL A 71 41.27 16.99 -0.83
N LEU A 72 41.50 18.02 -1.63
CA LEU A 72 41.01 19.36 -1.35
C LEU A 72 39.48 19.44 -1.40
N ALA A 73 38.85 18.82 -2.40
CA ALA A 73 37.39 18.74 -2.49
C ALA A 73 36.79 18.03 -1.28
N LEU A 74 37.36 16.88 -0.89
CA LEU A 74 36.91 16.13 0.28
C LEU A 74 37.09 16.92 1.58
N ALA A 75 38.22 17.61 1.75
CA ALA A 75 38.46 18.45 2.93
C ALA A 75 37.46 19.60 3.05
N SER A 76 37.09 20.22 1.91
CA SER A 76 36.04 21.26 1.86
C SER A 76 34.65 20.70 2.17
N ASP A 77 34.36 19.49 1.69
CA ASP A 77 33.06 18.84 1.86
C ASP A 77 32.85 18.28 3.28
N TRP A 78 33.93 17.90 3.96
CA TRP A 78 33.90 17.31 5.30
C TRP A 78 33.04 18.08 6.31
N PRO A 79 33.24 19.38 6.59
CA PRO A 79 32.42 20.09 7.56
C PRO A 79 30.95 20.20 7.13
N ARG A 80 30.67 20.24 5.82
CA ARG A 80 29.29 20.26 5.28
C ARG A 80 28.60 18.92 5.53
N GLY A 81 29.31 17.82 5.29
CA GLY A 81 28.85 16.47 5.57
C GLY A 81 28.53 16.27 7.06
N ARG A 82 29.45 16.66 7.94
CA ARG A 82 29.25 16.57 9.41
C ARG A 82 28.03 17.34 9.89
N LYS A 83 27.79 18.53 9.34
CA LYS A 83 26.59 19.32 9.66
C LYS A 83 25.31 18.66 9.16
N TYR A 84 25.33 18.13 7.93
CA TYR A 84 24.20 17.43 7.35
C TYR A 84 23.84 16.15 8.12
N GLU A 85 24.84 15.36 8.52
CA GLU A 85 24.66 14.18 9.37
C GLU A 85 24.01 14.53 10.70
N ALA A 86 24.49 15.57 11.40
CA ALA A 86 23.89 16.01 12.65
C ALA A 86 22.41 16.43 12.50
N GLN A 87 22.06 17.07 11.37
CA GLN A 87 20.67 17.41 11.07
C GLN A 87 19.81 16.17 10.82
N LEU A 88 20.32 15.18 10.08
CA LEU A 88 19.62 13.91 9.87
C LEU A 88 19.41 13.16 11.20
N GLU A 89 20.42 13.11 12.05
CA GLU A 89 20.33 12.49 13.38
C GLU A 89 19.26 13.18 14.25
N ALA A 90 19.19 14.51 14.20
CA ALA A 90 18.16 15.27 14.90
C ALA A 90 16.73 14.94 14.41
N VAL A 91 16.53 14.82 13.09
CA VAL A 91 15.24 14.42 12.50
C VAL A 91 14.84 13.01 12.95
N ILE A 92 15.77 12.07 12.95
CA ILE A 92 15.53 10.70 13.41
C ILE A 92 15.25 10.66 14.92
N ALA A 93 15.97 11.45 15.72
CA ALA A 93 15.78 11.53 17.16
C ALA A 93 14.40 12.11 17.53
N GLY A 94 13.88 13.07 16.76
CA GLY A 94 12.52 13.60 16.92
C GLY A 94 11.41 12.59 16.61
N CYS A 95 11.76 11.44 16.04
CA CYS A 95 10.83 10.37 15.66
C CYS A 95 10.76 9.20 16.64
N ARG A 96 11.55 9.24 17.72
CA ARG A 96 11.57 8.21 18.76
C ARG A 96 10.60 8.52 19.89
#